data_AF-A0A934P4I5-F1
#
_entry.id   AF-A0A934P4I5-F1
#
_cell.length_a   1.000
_cell.length_b   1.000
_cell.length_c   1.000
_cell.angle_alpha   90.00
_cell.angle_beta   90.00
_cell.angle_gamma   90.00
#
_symmetry.space_group_name_H-M   'P 1'
#
loop_
_entity.id
_entity.type
_entity.pdbx_description
1 polymer ?
#
loop_
_entity_poly.entity_id
_entity_poly.type
_entity_poly.pdbx_seq_one_letter_code
_entity_poly.pdbx_strand_id
1 'polypeptide(L)'
;MSVPTHEVARRQMADRLIGGSIRRSYNSAIDVDWDAPQDPDVFYLPPEGISLYGTPLWEKMSHRERVELSRQEAANMLSRAVWFENTLNQGLLRAMLHQDPTSRNVHYALTEIGDETRHMIMFGRTVSAIGAEPYRLSTLEALTVQLFPLTYRGLFLWVAALCGEELVDDLQRKFARHPDLQPIMQQVMRIHVTEEARHIRYAREGVRRRVQRAPWWERQFAATANGAAGFILRRMMYDGEVYVRCGLDKGEAMRQARANEQVNAVRRDSFVGVYDFLSENGLMNPISRTLWRAFGFLA
;
A
#
# COMPACT_ATOMS: atom_id res chain seq x y z
N MET A 1 3.95 42.43 3.10
CA MET A 1 4.84 41.45 2.45
C MET A 1 3.99 40.53 1.60
N SER A 2 4.21 40.48 0.28
CA SER A 2 3.49 39.59 -0.62
C SER A 2 3.90 38.14 -0.35
N VAL A 3 2.92 37.27 -0.07
CA VAL A 3 3.16 35.84 0.04
C VAL A 3 3.60 35.31 -1.33
N PRO A 4 4.73 34.59 -1.46
CA PRO A 4 5.18 34.05 -2.74
C PRO A 4 4.10 33.18 -3.39
N THR A 5 3.90 33.29 -4.70
CA THR A 5 2.83 32.59 -5.46
C THR A 5 2.79 31.07 -5.19
N HIS A 6 3.95 30.44 -4.96
CA HIS A 6 4.06 29.01 -4.63
C HIS A 6 3.49 28.66 -3.24
N GLU A 7 3.58 29.56 -2.27
CA GLU A 7 3.05 29.34 -0.92
C GLU A 7 1.51 29.49 -0.90
N VAL A 8 0.98 30.40 -1.73
CA VAL A 8 -0.47 30.53 -1.96
C VAL A 8 -1.05 29.27 -2.59
N ALA A 9 -0.44 28.75 -3.66
CA ALA A 9 -0.87 27.51 -4.31
C ALA A 9 -0.82 26.30 -3.37
N ARG A 10 0.23 26.22 -2.54
CA ARG A 10 0.39 25.18 -1.50
C ARG A 10 -0.75 25.23 -0.48
N ARG A 11 -1.09 26.42 0.03
CA ARG A 11 -2.21 26.60 0.99
C ARG A 11 -3.54 26.22 0.36
N GLN A 12 -3.84 26.71 -0.85
CA GLN A 12 -5.09 26.40 -1.55
C GLN A 12 -5.28 24.90 -1.82
N MET A 13 -4.21 24.17 -2.13
CA MET A 13 -4.28 22.72 -2.29
C MET A 13 -4.58 22.03 -0.97
N ALA A 14 -3.83 22.36 0.09
CA ALA A 14 -4.09 21.81 1.42
C ALA A 14 -5.52 22.14 1.89
N ASP A 15 -6.04 23.33 1.58
CA ASP A 15 -7.43 23.70 1.84
C ASP A 15 -8.43 22.78 1.15
N ARG A 16 -8.22 22.51 -0.13
CA ARG A 16 -9.09 21.61 -0.90
C ARG A 16 -9.04 20.18 -0.37
N LEU A 17 -7.86 19.69 0.00
CA LEU A 17 -7.70 18.33 0.50
C LEU A 17 -8.28 18.17 1.91
N ILE A 18 -8.08 19.15 2.80
CA ILE A 18 -8.72 19.19 4.13
C ILE A 18 -10.24 19.30 3.99
N GLY A 19 -10.73 20.15 3.08
CA GLY A 19 -12.17 20.21 2.79
C GLY A 19 -12.72 18.88 2.25
N GLY A 20 -11.89 18.14 1.50
CA GLY A 20 -12.19 16.79 1.01
C GLY A 20 -12.25 15.75 2.13
N SER A 21 -11.30 15.76 3.08
CA SER A 21 -11.28 14.82 4.20
C SER A 21 -12.49 15.01 5.13
N ILE A 22 -12.91 16.25 5.40
CA ILE A 22 -14.11 16.51 6.21
C ILE A 22 -15.38 15.92 5.57
N ARG A 23 -15.46 15.87 4.23
CA ARG A 23 -16.65 15.39 3.50
C ARG A 23 -16.63 13.90 3.16
N ARG A 24 -15.44 13.27 3.20
CA ARG A 24 -15.21 11.91 2.69
C ARG A 24 -14.16 11.16 3.52
N SER A 25 -14.12 11.42 4.82
CA SER A 25 -13.44 10.54 5.77
C SER A 25 -14.49 9.61 6.36
N TYR A 26 -14.19 8.32 6.34
CA TYR A 26 -15.05 7.30 6.90
C TYR A 26 -14.57 6.97 8.31
N ASN A 27 -15.52 6.80 9.21
CA ASN A 27 -15.27 6.14 10.47
C ASN A 27 -15.43 4.64 10.24
N SER A 28 -14.31 3.93 10.06
CA SER A 28 -14.31 2.47 9.87
C SER A 28 -15.06 1.71 10.97
N ALA A 29 -15.22 2.28 12.17
CA ALA A 29 -16.02 1.66 13.22
C ALA A 29 -17.53 1.64 12.96
N ILE A 30 -18.01 2.51 12.07
CA ILE A 30 -19.44 2.72 11.76
C ILE A 30 -19.73 2.37 10.30
N ASP A 31 -18.84 2.69 9.37
CA ASP A 31 -19.09 2.64 7.93
C ASP A 31 -18.82 1.28 7.28
N VAL A 32 -18.32 0.32 8.06
CA VAL A 32 -18.18 -1.09 7.66
C VAL A 32 -19.21 -1.91 8.41
N ASP A 33 -20.00 -2.70 7.68
CA ASP A 33 -20.86 -3.71 8.27
C ASP A 33 -20.02 -4.90 8.76
N TRP A 34 -19.57 -4.83 10.01
CA TRP A 34 -18.73 -5.85 10.64
C TRP A 34 -19.46 -7.16 10.94
N ASP A 35 -20.79 -7.11 10.99
CA ASP A 35 -21.66 -8.26 11.28
C ASP A 35 -22.24 -8.88 9.99
N ALA A 36 -21.83 -8.37 8.82
CA ALA A 36 -22.24 -8.89 7.53
C ALA A 36 -21.97 -10.40 7.43
N PRO A 37 -22.95 -11.21 7.02
CA PRO A 37 -22.76 -12.65 6.85
C PRO A 37 -21.71 -12.91 5.78
N GLN A 38 -20.79 -13.83 6.09
CA GLN A 38 -19.71 -14.24 5.18
C GLN A 38 -20.05 -15.62 4.60
N ASP A 39 -20.23 -15.67 3.28
CA ASP A 39 -20.49 -16.92 2.58
C ASP A 39 -19.19 -17.75 2.54
N PRO A 40 -19.16 -18.96 3.08
CA PRO A 40 -17.91 -19.68 3.21
C PRO A 40 -17.43 -20.31 1.88
N ASP A 41 -18.17 -20.13 0.78
CA ASP A 41 -17.77 -20.43 -0.60
C ASP A 41 -17.32 -19.18 -1.39
N VAL A 42 -17.29 -17.99 -0.80
CA VAL A 42 -16.88 -16.75 -1.47
C VAL A 42 -15.47 -16.31 -1.03
N PHE A 43 -14.66 -15.83 -1.97
CA PHE A 43 -13.26 -15.48 -1.74
C PHE A 43 -13.07 -14.14 -1.00
N TYR A 44 -11.94 -14.00 -0.31
CA TYR A 44 -11.50 -12.77 0.36
C TYR A 44 -10.56 -11.92 -0.50
N LEU A 45 -10.07 -12.48 -1.60
CA LEU A 45 -9.41 -11.81 -2.71
C LEU A 45 -9.95 -12.39 -4.02
N PRO A 46 -10.12 -11.61 -5.09
CA PRO A 46 -10.53 -12.17 -6.37
C PRO A 46 -9.55 -13.25 -6.85
N PRO A 47 -10.01 -14.31 -7.55
CA PRO A 47 -9.15 -15.39 -8.01
C PRO A 47 -7.89 -14.91 -8.71
N GLU A 48 -7.99 -13.92 -9.60
CA GLU A 48 -6.87 -13.35 -10.37
C GLU A 48 -5.82 -12.66 -9.49
N GLY A 49 -6.19 -12.30 -8.26
CA GLY A 49 -5.30 -11.74 -7.25
C GLY A 49 -4.67 -12.77 -6.30
N ILE A 50 -5.09 -14.03 -6.35
CA ILE A 50 -4.57 -15.10 -5.48
C ILE A 50 -3.31 -15.70 -6.08
N SER A 51 -2.27 -15.83 -5.26
CA SER A 51 -0.91 -16.16 -5.73
C SER A 51 -0.78 -17.44 -6.57
N LEU A 52 -1.59 -18.46 -6.29
CA LEU A 52 -1.56 -19.76 -6.94
C LEU A 52 -2.58 -19.89 -8.08
N TYR A 53 -3.40 -18.87 -8.36
CA TYR A 53 -4.45 -18.98 -9.36
C TYR A 53 -3.95 -19.47 -10.73
N GLY A 54 -4.60 -20.52 -11.25
CA GLY A 54 -4.26 -21.14 -12.53
C GLY A 54 -2.98 -22.00 -12.53
N THR A 55 -2.32 -22.20 -11.38
CA THR A 55 -1.15 -23.08 -11.29
C THR A 55 -1.53 -24.55 -11.09
N PRO A 56 -0.62 -25.51 -11.35
CA PRO A 56 -0.91 -26.93 -11.10
C PRO A 56 -1.25 -27.27 -9.66
N LEU A 57 -0.76 -26.50 -8.67
CA LEU A 57 -1.14 -26.67 -7.27
C LEU A 57 -2.58 -26.20 -7.03
N TRP A 58 -2.97 -25.05 -7.60
CA TRP A 58 -4.35 -24.55 -7.51
C TRP A 58 -5.38 -25.50 -8.11
N GLU A 59 -5.07 -26.10 -9.26
CA GLU A 59 -5.97 -27.07 -9.90
C GLU A 59 -6.20 -28.32 -9.04
N LYS A 60 -5.28 -28.64 -8.13
CA LYS A 60 -5.43 -29.77 -7.18
C LYS A 60 -6.17 -29.38 -5.90
N MET A 61 -6.26 -28.09 -5.59
CA MET A 61 -6.98 -27.60 -4.41
C MET A 61 -8.48 -27.69 -4.64
N SER A 62 -9.20 -28.16 -3.63
CA SER A 62 -10.65 -28.01 -3.52
C SER A 62 -11.04 -26.54 -3.45
N HIS A 63 -12.32 -26.25 -3.75
CA HIS A 63 -12.85 -24.89 -3.64
C HIS A 63 -12.63 -24.29 -2.24
N ARG A 64 -12.82 -25.07 -1.18
CA ARG A 64 -12.64 -24.61 0.21
C ARG A 64 -11.18 -24.30 0.55
N GLU A 65 -10.23 -25.07 0.04
CA GLU A 65 -8.81 -24.75 0.20
C GLU A 65 -8.44 -23.46 -0.55
N ARG A 66 -9.05 -23.21 -1.71
CA ARG A 66 -8.86 -21.96 -2.47
C ARG A 66 -9.43 -20.74 -1.74
N VAL A 67 -10.62 -20.88 -1.14
CA VAL A 67 -11.23 -19.84 -0.30
C VAL A 67 -10.36 -19.58 0.92
N GLU A 68 -9.87 -20.63 1.59
CA GLU A 68 -8.97 -20.48 2.74
C GLU A 68 -7.65 -19.79 2.36
N LEU A 69 -7.06 -20.14 1.22
CA LEU A 69 -5.86 -19.46 0.71
C LEU A 69 -6.12 -17.97 0.49
N SER A 70 -7.25 -17.61 -0.13
CA SER A 70 -7.62 -16.21 -0.34
C SER A 70 -7.75 -15.44 0.99
N ARG A 71 -8.28 -16.09 2.03
CA ARG A 71 -8.45 -15.53 3.37
C ARG A 71 -7.13 -15.29 4.08
N GLN A 72 -6.21 -16.25 3.98
CA GLN A 72 -4.87 -16.13 4.57
C GLN A 72 -4.02 -15.08 3.83
N GLU A 73 -4.10 -15.00 2.50
CA GLU A 73 -3.44 -13.95 1.71
C GLU A 73 -4.00 -12.56 2.03
N ALA A 74 -5.33 -12.42 2.15
CA ALA A 74 -5.96 -11.18 2.59
C ALA A 74 -5.47 -10.78 3.99
N ALA A 75 -5.47 -11.72 4.95
CA ALA A 75 -5.01 -11.47 6.30
C ALA A 75 -3.53 -11.06 6.36
N ASN A 76 -2.67 -11.68 5.54
CA ASN A 76 -1.27 -11.30 5.42
C ASN A 76 -1.10 -9.88 4.87
N MET A 77 -1.83 -9.54 3.79
CA MET A 77 -1.77 -8.22 3.18
C MET A 77 -2.25 -7.13 4.15
N LEU A 78 -3.40 -7.33 4.81
CA LEU A 78 -3.96 -6.40 5.80
C LEU A 78 -3.04 -6.23 7.01
N SER A 79 -2.51 -7.34 7.55
CA SER A 79 -1.58 -7.29 8.70
C SER A 79 -0.33 -6.48 8.37
N ARG A 80 0.20 -6.61 7.14
CA ARG A 80 1.38 -5.86 6.70
C ARG A 80 1.09 -4.42 6.35
N ALA A 81 -0.11 -4.13 5.84
CA ALA A 81 -0.56 -2.77 5.56
C ALA A 81 -0.57 -1.93 6.85
N VAL A 82 -1.00 -2.49 7.98
CA VAL A 82 -0.89 -1.83 9.31
C VAL A 82 0.53 -1.36 9.60
N TRP A 83 1.54 -2.20 9.34
CA TRP A 83 2.94 -1.84 9.59
C TRP A 83 3.50 -0.85 8.57
N PHE A 84 3.01 -0.91 7.33
CA PHE A 84 3.32 0.06 6.29
C PHE A 84 2.82 1.45 6.67
N GLU A 85 1.54 1.59 7.03
CA GLU A 85 0.93 2.86 7.48
C GLU A 85 1.62 3.40 8.73
N ASN A 86 1.98 2.54 9.68
CA ASN A 86 2.79 2.94 10.83
C ASN A 86 4.16 3.52 10.43
N THR A 87 4.79 2.98 9.38
CA THR A 87 6.09 3.46 8.87
C THR A 87 5.94 4.85 8.23
N LEU A 88 4.86 5.07 7.47
CA LEU A 88 4.54 6.37 6.89
C LEU A 88 4.22 7.41 7.97
N ASN A 89 3.39 7.06 8.95
CA ASN A 89 3.06 7.92 10.08
C ASN A 89 4.30 8.41 10.82
N GLN A 90 5.25 7.52 11.10
CA GLN A 90 6.55 7.89 11.68
C GLN A 90 7.31 8.88 10.79
N GLY A 91 7.29 8.70 9.47
CA GLY A 91 7.88 9.63 8.51
C GLY A 91 7.26 11.02 8.55
N LEU A 92 5.92 11.09 8.48
CA LEU A 92 5.16 12.34 8.51
C LEU A 92 5.33 13.09 9.84
N LEU A 93 5.28 12.37 10.97
CA LEU A 93 5.54 12.90 12.31
C LEU A 93 6.95 13.47 12.45
N ARG A 94 7.96 12.83 11.84
CA ARG A 94 9.32 13.37 11.83
C ARG A 94 9.46 14.57 10.91
N ALA A 95 8.81 14.55 9.76
CA ALA A 95 8.89 15.63 8.78
C ALA A 95 8.28 16.95 9.31
N MET A 96 7.24 16.88 10.13
CA MET A 96 6.60 18.09 10.68
C MET A 96 7.45 18.81 11.74
N LEU A 97 8.42 18.16 12.38
CA LEU A 97 9.24 18.76 13.45
C LEU A 97 10.02 20.02 13.02
N HIS A 98 10.24 20.17 11.72
CA HIS A 98 10.96 21.30 11.14
C HIS A 98 10.05 22.24 10.31
N GLN A 99 8.73 22.18 10.54
CA GLN A 99 7.74 22.95 9.79
C GLN A 99 6.95 23.89 10.72
N ASP A 100 6.37 24.94 10.16
CA ASP A 100 5.44 25.82 10.87
C ASP A 100 4.16 25.05 11.22
N PRO A 101 3.85 24.85 12.52
CA PRO A 101 2.70 24.07 12.96
C PRO A 101 1.36 24.72 12.59
N THR A 102 1.34 26.03 12.31
CA THR A 102 0.13 26.74 11.86
C THR A 102 -0.13 26.60 10.37
N SER A 103 0.83 26.03 9.62
CA SER A 103 0.72 25.91 8.18
C SER A 103 -0.29 24.83 7.78
N ARG A 104 -1.07 25.12 6.74
CA ARG A 104 -2.10 24.19 6.23
C ARG A 104 -1.53 22.84 5.76
N ASN A 105 -0.25 22.78 5.38
CA ASN A 105 0.40 21.52 5.05
C ASN A 105 0.69 20.65 6.26
N VAL A 106 1.04 21.25 7.41
CA VAL A 106 1.18 20.47 8.65
C VAL A 106 -0.20 19.97 9.08
N HIS A 107 -1.22 20.82 9.01
CA HIS A 107 -2.61 20.39 9.29
C HIS A 107 -3.07 19.27 8.36
N TYR A 108 -2.72 19.33 7.07
CA TYR A 108 -3.04 18.25 6.14
C TYR A 108 -2.24 16.98 6.46
N ALA A 109 -0.94 17.07 6.72
CA ALA A 109 -0.15 15.90 7.13
C ALA A 109 -0.69 15.25 8.42
N LEU A 110 -1.19 16.03 9.37
CA LEU A 110 -1.87 15.53 10.56
C LEU A 110 -3.24 14.90 10.25
N THR A 111 -3.93 15.41 9.23
CA THR A 111 -5.18 14.80 8.72
C THR A 111 -4.88 13.43 8.11
N GLU A 112 -3.85 13.34 7.26
CA GLU A 112 -3.36 12.10 6.65
C GLU A 112 -2.97 11.09 7.73
N ILE A 113 -2.18 11.49 8.74
CA ILE A 113 -1.88 10.63 9.91
C ILE A 113 -3.17 10.13 10.59
N GLY A 114 -4.17 11.00 10.72
CA GLY A 114 -5.46 10.63 11.26
C GLY A 114 -6.19 9.58 10.40
N ASP A 115 -6.24 9.79 9.08
CA ASP A 115 -6.82 8.83 8.11
C ASP A 115 -6.10 7.48 8.23
N GLU A 116 -4.75 7.46 8.22
CA GLU A 116 -3.97 6.23 8.35
C GLU A 116 -4.21 5.48 9.66
N THR A 117 -4.34 6.18 10.79
CA THR A 117 -4.67 5.48 12.05
C THR A 117 -6.03 4.79 12.00
N ARG A 118 -7.01 5.34 11.26
CA ARG A 118 -8.32 4.71 11.05
C ARG A 118 -8.23 3.53 10.09
N HIS A 119 -7.38 3.60 9.07
CA HIS A 119 -7.09 2.49 8.18
C HIS A 119 -6.44 1.32 8.95
N MET A 120 -5.43 1.59 9.79
CA MET A 120 -4.79 0.58 10.64
C MET A 120 -5.81 -0.15 11.52
N ILE A 121 -6.74 0.59 12.15
CA ILE A 121 -7.84 0.01 12.93
C ILE A 121 -8.75 -0.82 12.04
N MET A 122 -9.14 -0.30 10.87
CA MET A 122 -9.98 -1.00 9.89
C MET A 122 -9.36 -2.34 9.50
N PHE A 123 -8.09 -2.36 9.11
CA PHE A 123 -7.39 -3.57 8.70
C PHE A 123 -7.29 -4.59 9.82
N GLY A 124 -6.93 -4.16 11.04
CA GLY A 124 -6.88 -5.04 12.21
C GLY A 124 -8.25 -5.67 12.53
N ARG A 125 -9.32 -4.86 12.45
CA ARG A 125 -10.69 -5.36 12.63
C ARG A 125 -11.11 -6.31 11.52
N THR A 126 -10.74 -6.05 10.27
CA THR A 126 -11.02 -6.95 9.15
C THR A 126 -10.36 -8.30 9.34
N VAL A 127 -9.08 -8.35 9.76
CA VAL A 127 -8.40 -9.63 10.06
C VAL A 127 -9.17 -10.44 11.10
N SER A 128 -9.65 -9.79 12.18
CA SER A 128 -10.49 -10.45 13.19
C SER A 128 -11.85 -10.87 12.64
N ALA A 129 -12.51 -10.03 11.83
CA ALA A 129 -13.85 -10.27 11.30
C ALA A 129 -13.89 -11.44 10.32
N ILE A 130 -12.83 -11.65 9.54
CA ILE A 130 -12.68 -12.80 8.63
C ILE A 130 -12.17 -14.06 9.36
N GLY A 131 -12.14 -14.04 10.70
CA GLY A 131 -11.70 -15.15 11.55
C GLY A 131 -10.24 -15.56 11.33
N ALA A 132 -9.36 -14.64 10.91
CA ALA A 132 -7.96 -14.92 10.63
C ALA A 132 -7.05 -14.50 11.79
N GLU A 133 -5.95 -15.22 11.95
CA GLU A 133 -4.87 -14.81 12.85
C GLU A 133 -3.92 -13.85 12.12
N PRO A 134 -3.50 -12.74 12.76
CA PRO A 134 -2.63 -11.78 12.11
C PRO A 134 -1.24 -12.34 11.80
N TYR A 135 -0.59 -11.74 10.80
CA TYR A 135 0.81 -12.00 10.47
C TYR A 135 1.68 -10.97 11.17
N ARG A 136 2.40 -11.42 12.21
CA ARG A 136 3.27 -10.57 13.02
C ARG A 136 4.63 -10.41 12.36
N LEU A 137 5.25 -9.26 12.58
CA LEU A 137 6.63 -9.03 12.20
C LEU A 137 7.56 -9.92 13.04
N SER A 138 8.57 -10.49 12.40
CA SER A 138 9.74 -10.99 13.11
C SER A 138 10.50 -9.85 13.80
N THR A 139 11.38 -10.16 14.75
CA THR A 139 12.21 -9.16 15.44
C THR A 139 13.00 -8.28 14.47
N LEU A 140 13.54 -8.88 13.39
CA LEU A 140 14.29 -8.16 12.36
C LEU A 140 13.40 -7.25 11.52
N GLU A 141 12.20 -7.72 11.15
CA GLU A 141 11.23 -6.90 10.42
C GLU A 141 10.74 -5.73 11.31
N ALA A 142 10.49 -5.97 12.60
CA ALA A 142 10.12 -4.93 13.55
C ALA A 142 11.21 -3.87 13.71
N LEU A 143 12.48 -4.28 13.83
CA LEU A 143 13.62 -3.37 13.84
C LEU A 143 13.70 -2.56 12.53
N THR A 144 13.41 -3.20 11.40
CA THR A 144 13.37 -2.52 10.10
C THR A 144 12.29 -1.45 10.07
N VAL A 145 11.07 -1.75 10.54
CA VAL A 145 9.96 -0.79 10.65
C VAL A 145 10.30 0.37 11.60
N GLN A 146 11.13 0.15 12.61
CA GLN A 146 11.60 1.20 13.52
C GLN A 146 12.67 2.11 12.89
N LEU A 147 13.58 1.55 12.10
CA LEU A 147 14.75 2.26 11.56
C LEU A 147 14.52 2.87 10.18
N PHE A 148 13.71 2.23 9.33
CA PHE A 148 13.47 2.68 7.96
C PHE A 148 12.88 4.09 7.87
N PRO A 149 11.95 4.53 8.74
CA PRO A 149 11.45 5.90 8.76
C PRO A 149 12.54 6.97 8.97
N LEU A 150 13.72 6.63 9.49
CA LEU A 150 14.84 7.57 9.61
C LEU A 150 15.35 8.04 8.24
N THR A 151 15.13 7.24 7.20
CA THR A 151 15.49 7.57 5.81
C THR A 151 14.46 8.48 5.13
N TYR A 152 13.24 8.58 5.66
CA TYR A 152 12.13 9.35 5.10
C TYR A 152 12.35 10.86 5.29
N ARG A 153 13.20 11.43 4.43
CA ARG A 153 13.58 12.83 4.45
C ARG A 153 13.42 13.43 3.06
N GLY A 154 12.96 14.68 3.01
CA GLY A 154 12.83 15.44 1.78
C GLY A 154 12.03 14.69 0.72
N LEU A 155 12.65 14.47 -0.44
CA LEU A 155 12.05 13.84 -1.62
C LEU A 155 11.71 12.38 -1.37
N PHE A 156 12.54 11.67 -0.60
CA PHE A 156 12.37 10.24 -0.43
C PHE A 156 11.11 9.88 0.37
N LEU A 157 10.70 10.72 1.33
CA LEU A 157 9.42 10.54 2.02
C LEU A 157 8.24 10.44 1.04
N TRP A 158 8.13 11.40 0.12
CA TRP A 158 7.03 11.44 -0.86
C TRP A 158 7.11 10.31 -1.88
N VAL A 159 8.34 9.91 -2.26
CA VAL A 159 8.55 8.77 -3.16
C VAL A 159 8.18 7.46 -2.48
N ALA A 160 8.55 7.28 -1.20
CA ALA A 160 8.24 6.09 -0.44
C ALA A 160 6.73 5.93 -0.19
N ALA A 161 6.03 7.01 0.17
CA ALA A 161 4.57 7.05 0.26
C ALA A 161 3.93 6.59 -1.06
N LEU A 162 4.30 7.25 -2.17
CA LEU A 162 3.76 6.94 -3.49
C LEU A 162 3.97 5.48 -3.91
N CYS A 163 5.17 4.94 -3.70
CA CYS A 163 5.49 3.57 -4.09
C CYS A 163 4.63 2.54 -3.34
N GLY A 164 4.25 2.81 -2.10
CA GLY A 164 3.44 1.86 -1.32
C GLY A 164 1.94 2.06 -1.50
N GLU A 165 1.48 3.30 -1.59
CA GLU A 165 0.06 3.65 -1.64
C GLU A 165 -0.56 3.38 -3.01
N GLU A 166 0.04 3.91 -4.09
CA GLU A 166 -0.62 3.95 -5.39
C GLU A 166 -0.74 2.57 -6.04
N LEU A 167 0.25 1.70 -5.86
CA LEU A 167 0.18 0.35 -6.38
C LEU A 167 -0.93 -0.47 -5.72
N VAL A 168 -1.08 -0.32 -4.40
CA VAL A 168 -2.12 -1.02 -3.64
C VAL A 168 -3.49 -0.44 -3.97
N ASP A 169 -3.60 0.89 -4.11
CA ASP A 169 -4.82 1.58 -4.52
C ASP A 169 -5.31 1.11 -5.90
N ASP A 170 -4.42 0.94 -6.90
CA ASP A 170 -4.81 0.45 -8.22
C ASP A 170 -5.39 -0.98 -8.17
N LEU A 171 -4.75 -1.88 -7.42
CA LEU A 171 -5.27 -3.25 -7.21
C LEU A 171 -6.62 -3.24 -6.49
N GLN A 172 -6.76 -2.45 -5.43
CA GLN A 172 -8.01 -2.34 -4.70
C GLN A 172 -9.13 -1.73 -5.57
N ARG A 173 -8.84 -0.74 -6.42
CA ARG A 173 -9.82 -0.19 -7.38
C ARG A 173 -10.34 -1.26 -8.33
N LYS A 174 -9.46 -2.13 -8.83
CA LYS A 174 -9.83 -3.26 -9.70
C LYS A 174 -10.67 -4.29 -8.96
N PHE A 175 -10.32 -4.61 -7.73
CA PHE A 175 -10.93 -5.70 -6.96
C PHE A 175 -12.19 -5.30 -6.19
N ALA A 176 -12.36 -4.04 -5.80
CA ALA A 176 -13.45 -3.59 -4.93
C ALA A 176 -14.87 -3.83 -5.48
N ARG A 177 -15.00 -4.16 -6.76
CA ARG A 177 -16.29 -4.44 -7.43
C ARG A 177 -16.37 -5.88 -7.98
N HIS A 178 -15.43 -6.73 -7.61
CA HIS A 178 -15.40 -8.10 -8.09
C HIS A 178 -16.59 -8.90 -7.54
N PRO A 179 -17.34 -9.64 -8.38
CA PRO A 179 -18.53 -10.37 -7.93
C PRO A 179 -18.21 -11.47 -6.92
N ASP A 180 -17.05 -12.13 -7.07
CA ASP A 180 -16.65 -13.26 -6.21
C ASP A 180 -15.87 -12.82 -4.95
N LEU A 181 -16.02 -11.57 -4.52
CA LEU A 181 -15.35 -11.01 -3.35
C LEU A 181 -16.33 -10.82 -2.20
N GLN A 182 -15.94 -11.21 -0.99
CA GLN A 182 -16.75 -11.00 0.23
C GLN A 182 -17.21 -9.53 0.36
N PRO A 183 -18.48 -9.26 0.71
CA PRO A 183 -18.98 -7.89 0.87
C PRO A 183 -18.18 -7.04 1.85
N ILE A 184 -17.68 -7.61 2.94
CA ILE A 184 -16.81 -6.91 3.90
C ILE A 184 -15.51 -6.44 3.23
N MET A 185 -14.90 -7.26 2.37
CA MET A 185 -13.67 -6.90 1.65
C MET A 185 -13.94 -5.82 0.61
N GLN A 186 -15.06 -5.88 -0.11
CA GLN A 186 -15.48 -4.82 -1.04
C GLN A 186 -15.65 -3.47 -0.32
N GLN A 187 -16.30 -3.46 0.86
CA GLN A 187 -16.51 -2.26 1.66
C GLN A 187 -15.19 -1.65 2.12
N VAL A 188 -14.31 -2.47 2.71
CA VAL A 188 -12.98 -2.04 3.19
C VAL A 188 -12.14 -1.47 2.05
N MET A 189 -12.08 -2.15 0.90
CA MET A 189 -11.35 -1.64 -0.27
C MET A 189 -11.93 -0.32 -0.78
N ARG A 190 -13.26 -0.20 -0.88
CA ARG A 190 -13.93 1.03 -1.36
C ARG A 190 -13.67 2.23 -0.44
N ILE A 191 -13.72 2.02 0.87
CA ILE A 191 -13.42 3.06 1.86
C ILE A 191 -11.97 3.51 1.69
N HIS A 192 -11.03 2.57 1.77
CA HIS A 192 -9.60 2.86 1.68
C HIS A 192 -9.24 3.62 0.39
N VAL A 193 -9.67 3.10 -0.76
CA VAL A 193 -9.45 3.71 -2.10
C VAL A 193 -10.01 5.14 -2.22
N THR A 194 -11.09 5.45 -1.50
CA THR A 194 -11.72 6.77 -1.52
C THR A 194 -10.91 7.78 -0.71
N GLU A 195 -10.30 7.35 0.38
CA GLU A 195 -9.44 8.16 1.24
C GLU A 195 -8.05 8.34 0.60
N GLU A 196 -7.47 7.24 0.11
CA GLU A 196 -6.11 7.14 -0.43
C GLU A 196 -5.89 7.97 -1.71
N ALA A 197 -6.96 8.20 -2.49
CA ALA A 197 -6.93 9.11 -3.64
C ALA A 197 -6.42 10.52 -3.30
N ARG A 198 -6.57 10.96 -2.05
CA ARG A 198 -6.08 12.26 -1.57
C ARG A 198 -4.60 12.21 -1.21
N HIS A 199 -4.17 11.15 -0.53
CA HIS A 199 -2.78 10.92 -0.11
C HIS A 199 -1.87 10.79 -1.33
N ILE A 200 -2.23 9.93 -2.28
CA ILE A 200 -1.53 9.77 -3.57
C ILE A 200 -1.38 11.11 -4.31
N ARG A 201 -2.46 11.90 -4.38
CA ARG A 201 -2.42 13.22 -5.02
C ARG A 201 -1.47 14.17 -4.29
N TYR A 202 -1.48 14.15 -2.95
CA TYR A 202 -0.60 14.98 -2.15
C TYR A 202 0.86 14.55 -2.27
N ALA A 203 1.15 13.24 -2.25
CA ALA A 203 2.46 12.66 -2.45
C ALA A 203 3.04 13.00 -3.83
N ARG A 204 2.26 12.84 -4.92
CA ARG A 204 2.68 13.23 -6.28
C ARG A 204 3.06 14.70 -6.37
N GLU A 205 2.28 15.59 -5.76
CA GLU A 205 2.63 17.00 -5.72
C GLU A 205 3.86 17.27 -4.82
N GLY A 206 3.99 16.54 -3.70
CA GLY A 206 5.18 16.51 -2.86
C GLY A 206 6.45 16.23 -3.67
N VAL A 207 6.42 15.17 -4.49
CA VAL A 207 7.50 14.82 -5.41
C VAL A 207 7.76 15.93 -6.42
N ARG A 208 6.75 16.38 -7.17
CA ARG A 208 6.92 17.42 -8.22
C ARG A 208 7.52 18.71 -7.69
N ARG A 209 7.13 19.14 -6.49
CA ARG A 209 7.68 20.36 -5.86
C ARG A 209 9.09 20.14 -5.34
N ARG A 210 9.35 18.99 -4.68
CA ARG A 210 10.64 18.75 -4.04
C ARG A 210 11.71 18.46 -5.07
N VAL A 211 11.42 17.72 -6.14
CA VAL A 211 12.39 17.36 -7.18
C VAL A 211 13.00 18.58 -7.86
N GLN A 212 12.24 19.68 -8.01
CA GLN A 212 12.70 20.95 -8.58
C GLN A 212 13.75 21.67 -7.71
N ARG A 213 13.79 21.38 -6.41
CA ARG A 213 14.65 22.05 -5.41
C ARG A 213 15.60 21.09 -4.69
N ALA A 214 15.50 19.79 -4.99
CA ALA A 214 16.29 18.77 -4.33
C ALA A 214 17.74 18.80 -4.86
N PRO A 215 18.74 18.80 -3.98
CA PRO A 215 20.13 18.64 -4.40
C PRO A 215 20.33 17.28 -5.09
N TRP A 216 21.37 17.18 -5.91
CA TRP A 216 21.61 16.00 -6.74
C TRP A 216 21.68 14.69 -5.93
N TRP A 217 22.28 14.72 -4.74
CA TRP A 217 22.43 13.54 -3.88
C TRP A 217 21.08 13.03 -3.38
N GLU A 218 20.13 13.92 -3.08
CA GLU A 218 18.79 13.55 -2.63
C GLU A 218 17.99 12.93 -3.77
N ARG A 219 18.15 13.48 -4.98
CA ARG A 219 17.55 12.90 -6.19
C ARG A 219 18.13 11.52 -6.49
N GLN A 220 19.44 11.34 -6.41
CA GLN A 220 20.08 10.03 -6.64
C GLN A 220 19.71 9.01 -5.57
N PHE A 221 19.64 9.43 -4.30
CA PHE A 221 19.19 8.58 -3.21
C PHE A 221 17.74 8.13 -3.45
N ALA A 222 16.81 9.07 -3.67
CA ALA A 222 15.41 8.75 -3.93
C ALA A 222 15.23 7.89 -5.20
N ALA A 223 16.00 8.17 -6.26
CA ALA A 223 15.97 7.43 -7.51
C ALA A 223 16.51 6.00 -7.39
N THR A 224 17.36 5.72 -6.41
CA THR A 224 17.93 4.38 -6.16
C THR A 224 17.08 3.62 -5.14
N ALA A 225 16.81 4.25 -4.00
CA ALA A 225 16.17 3.62 -2.85
C ALA A 225 14.71 3.24 -3.10
N ASN A 226 14.01 3.87 -4.05
CA ASN A 226 12.63 3.47 -4.39
C ASN A 226 12.55 2.01 -4.88
N GLY A 227 13.60 1.46 -5.48
CA GLY A 227 13.62 0.06 -5.89
C GLY A 227 13.45 -0.94 -4.73
N ALA A 228 13.81 -0.53 -3.50
CA ALA A 228 13.60 -1.35 -2.31
C ALA A 228 12.11 -1.54 -1.97
N ALA A 229 11.22 -0.65 -2.44
CA ALA A 229 9.78 -0.83 -2.26
C ALA A 229 9.27 -2.10 -2.96
N GLY A 230 9.90 -2.53 -4.06
CA GLY A 230 9.57 -3.80 -4.71
C GLY A 230 9.75 -5.02 -3.79
N PHE A 231 10.77 -5.01 -2.92
CA PHE A 231 10.94 -6.07 -1.92
C PHE A 231 9.77 -6.07 -0.92
N ILE A 232 9.44 -4.90 -0.38
CA ILE A 232 8.39 -4.73 0.64
C ILE A 232 7.03 -5.16 0.06
N LEU A 233 6.67 -4.67 -1.12
CA LEU A 233 5.41 -4.99 -1.79
C LEU A 233 5.33 -6.47 -2.17
N ARG A 234 6.42 -7.07 -2.68
CA ARG A 234 6.45 -8.51 -2.95
C ARG A 234 6.24 -9.32 -1.68
N ARG A 235 6.81 -8.86 -0.56
CA ARG A 235 6.70 -9.47 0.75
C ARG A 235 5.31 -9.26 1.35
N MET A 236 4.57 -8.21 0.95
CA MET A 236 3.14 -8.02 1.22
C MET A 236 2.24 -8.99 0.47
N MET A 237 2.59 -9.29 -0.78
CA MET A 237 1.80 -10.18 -1.64
C MET A 237 2.10 -11.67 -1.43
N TYR A 238 3.35 -12.02 -1.11
CA TYR A 238 3.78 -13.41 -0.92
C TYR A 238 4.47 -13.60 0.42
N ASP A 239 3.91 -14.49 1.25
CA ASP A 239 4.52 -15.00 2.47
C ASP A 239 4.47 -16.53 2.46
N GLY A 240 5.60 -17.17 2.72
CA GLY A 240 5.62 -18.63 2.83
C GLY A 240 4.79 -19.16 4.00
N GLU A 241 4.61 -18.36 5.05
CA GLU A 241 3.77 -18.69 6.21
C GLU A 241 2.29 -18.82 5.83
N VAL A 242 1.82 -18.09 4.81
CA VAL A 242 0.46 -18.24 4.27
C VAL A 242 0.22 -19.67 3.81
N TYR A 243 1.16 -20.20 3.01
CA TYR A 243 1.04 -21.56 2.48
C TYR A 243 1.14 -22.61 3.58
N VAL A 244 2.02 -22.41 4.56
CA VAL A 244 2.13 -23.30 5.73
C VAL A 244 0.82 -23.35 6.51
N ARG A 245 0.19 -22.20 6.76
CA ARG A 245 -1.12 -22.13 7.46
C ARG A 245 -2.26 -22.77 6.68
N CYS A 246 -2.15 -22.80 5.34
CA CYS A 246 -3.09 -23.54 4.48
C CYS A 246 -2.78 -25.04 4.37
N GLY A 247 -1.75 -25.56 5.06
CA GLY A 247 -1.33 -26.96 4.95
C GLY A 247 -0.60 -27.32 3.66
N LEU A 248 -0.15 -26.33 2.88
CA LEU A 248 0.56 -26.53 1.61
C LEU A 248 2.07 -26.64 1.83
N ASP A 249 2.76 -27.36 0.94
CA ASP A 249 4.22 -27.36 0.91
C ASP A 249 4.74 -25.96 0.56
N LYS A 250 5.43 -25.33 1.51
CA LYS A 250 5.97 -23.98 1.36
C LYS A 250 6.89 -23.85 0.14
N GLY A 251 7.73 -24.85 -0.12
CA GLY A 251 8.70 -24.80 -1.20
C GLY A 251 8.02 -24.78 -2.56
N GLU A 252 7.10 -25.72 -2.78
CA GLU A 252 6.34 -25.86 -4.01
C GLU A 252 5.39 -24.68 -4.25
N ALA A 253 4.62 -24.27 -3.23
CA ALA A 253 3.72 -23.13 -3.34
C ALA A 253 4.48 -21.85 -3.67
N MET A 254 5.59 -21.57 -2.99
CA MET A 254 6.43 -20.40 -3.31
C MET A 254 7.03 -20.48 -4.71
N ARG A 255 7.44 -21.66 -5.20
CA ARG A 255 7.96 -21.80 -6.58
C ARG A 255 6.89 -21.45 -7.60
N GLN A 256 5.70 -22.06 -7.47
CA GLN A 256 4.60 -21.84 -8.39
C GLN A 256 4.10 -20.39 -8.34
N ALA A 257 3.86 -19.84 -7.14
CA ALA A 257 3.42 -18.45 -6.96
C ALA A 257 4.39 -17.44 -7.59
N ARG A 258 5.71 -17.65 -7.43
CA ARG A 258 6.73 -16.77 -8.02
C ARG A 258 6.78 -16.88 -9.55
N ALA A 259 6.53 -18.06 -10.09
CA ALA A 259 6.51 -18.32 -11.53
C ALA A 259 5.16 -18.01 -12.20
N ASN A 260 4.13 -17.66 -11.42
CA ASN A 260 2.78 -17.44 -11.92
C ASN A 260 2.68 -16.13 -12.72
N GLU A 261 2.78 -16.25 -14.05
CA GLU A 261 2.78 -15.10 -14.94
C GLU A 261 1.44 -14.36 -14.98
N GLN A 262 0.32 -15.05 -14.74
CA GLN A 262 -1.01 -14.44 -14.75
C GLN A 262 -1.13 -13.43 -13.60
N VAL A 263 -0.79 -13.84 -12.38
CA VAL A 263 -0.82 -12.97 -11.20
C VAL A 263 0.28 -11.90 -11.29
N ASN A 264 1.47 -12.28 -11.77
CA ASN A 264 2.56 -11.32 -11.99
C ASN A 264 2.18 -10.24 -13.00
N ALA A 265 1.40 -10.55 -14.04
CA ALA A 265 0.94 -9.57 -15.03
C ALA A 265 -0.01 -8.54 -14.41
N VAL A 266 -0.97 -8.97 -13.58
CA VAL A 266 -1.87 -8.05 -12.83
C VAL A 266 -1.06 -7.09 -11.96
N ARG A 267 -0.03 -7.62 -11.28
CA ARG A 267 0.88 -6.80 -10.47
C ARG A 267 1.70 -5.81 -11.30
N ARG A 268 2.26 -6.23 -12.43
CA ARG A 268 3.02 -5.32 -13.31
C ARG A 268 2.12 -4.22 -13.86
N ASP A 269 0.88 -4.55 -14.22
CA ASP A 269 -0.12 -3.58 -14.67
C ASP A 269 -0.40 -2.52 -13.59
N SER A 270 -0.53 -2.92 -12.32
CA SER A 270 -0.70 -1.98 -11.19
C SER A 270 0.51 -1.07 -10.93
N PHE A 271 1.70 -1.43 -11.43
CA PHE A 271 2.91 -0.62 -11.26
C PHE A 271 3.08 0.45 -12.34
N VAL A 272 2.36 0.37 -13.46
CA VAL A 272 2.55 1.27 -14.62
C VAL A 272 2.44 2.74 -14.22
N GLY A 273 1.40 3.12 -13.46
CA GLY A 273 1.18 4.51 -13.04
C GLY A 273 2.30 5.08 -12.16
N VAL A 274 2.86 4.25 -11.26
CA VAL A 274 4.01 4.60 -10.41
C VAL A 274 5.27 4.70 -11.27
N TYR A 275 5.50 3.73 -12.16
CA TYR A 275 6.66 3.70 -13.04
C TYR A 275 6.73 4.93 -13.93
N ASP A 276 5.63 5.29 -14.60
CA ASP A 276 5.57 6.44 -15.51
C ASP A 276 5.86 7.73 -14.75
N PHE A 277 5.21 7.92 -13.59
CA PHE A 277 5.43 9.11 -12.77
C PHE A 277 6.86 9.23 -12.25
N LEU A 278 7.45 8.14 -11.75
CA LEU A 278 8.83 8.15 -11.30
C LEU A 278 9.79 8.41 -12.48
N SER A 279 9.50 7.86 -13.66
CA SER A 279 10.31 8.07 -14.87
C SER A 279 10.26 9.52 -15.35
N GLU A 280 9.06 10.12 -15.43
CA GLU A 280 8.84 11.53 -15.78
C GLU A 280 9.60 12.49 -14.86
N ASN A 281 9.74 12.14 -13.58
CA ASN A 281 10.44 12.96 -12.58
C ASN A 281 11.94 12.63 -12.44
N GLY A 282 12.48 11.72 -13.27
CA GLY A 282 13.89 11.33 -13.24
C GLY A 282 14.28 10.50 -12.02
N LEU A 283 13.33 9.76 -11.44
CA LEU A 283 13.48 8.94 -10.24
C LEU A 283 13.59 7.43 -10.55
N MET A 284 13.76 7.08 -11.82
CA MET A 284 13.83 5.70 -12.28
C MET A 284 15.20 5.41 -12.94
N ASN A 285 16.21 5.12 -12.12
CA ASN A 285 17.58 4.85 -12.56
C ASN A 285 17.82 3.35 -12.84
N PRO A 286 18.99 2.95 -13.40
CA PRO A 286 19.25 1.55 -13.71
C PRO A 286 19.19 0.61 -12.50
N ILE A 287 19.57 1.09 -11.31
CA ILE A 287 19.56 0.29 -10.09
C ILE A 287 18.12 0.05 -9.64
N SER A 288 17.28 1.10 -9.53
CA SER A 288 15.89 0.92 -9.13
C SER A 288 15.12 0.05 -10.12
N ARG A 289 15.33 0.25 -11.43
CA ARG A 289 14.75 -0.62 -12.48
C ARG A 289 15.16 -2.08 -12.30
N THR A 290 16.43 -2.34 -11.96
CA THR A 290 16.92 -3.70 -11.71
C THR A 290 16.26 -4.32 -10.49
N LEU A 291 16.09 -3.56 -9.41
CA LEU A 291 15.40 -4.02 -8.20
C LEU A 291 13.91 -4.29 -8.49
N TRP A 292 13.20 -3.38 -9.15
CA TRP A 292 11.79 -3.56 -9.53
C TRP A 292 11.59 -4.79 -10.44
N ARG A 293 12.51 -5.04 -11.38
CA ARG A 293 12.51 -6.27 -12.20
C ARG A 293 12.77 -7.52 -11.35
N ALA A 294 13.77 -7.50 -10.48
CA ALA A 294 14.09 -8.63 -9.61
C ALA A 294 12.90 -9.02 -8.71
N PHE A 295 12.10 -8.04 -8.30
CA PHE A 295 10.89 -8.27 -7.51
C PHE A 295 9.62 -8.52 -8.35
N GLY A 296 9.71 -8.42 -9.68
CA GLY A 296 8.69 -8.82 -10.65
C GLY A 296 7.61 -7.77 -10.93
N PHE A 297 7.94 -6.49 -10.72
CA PHE A 297 7.10 -5.34 -11.09
C PHE A 297 7.45 -4.75 -12.45
N LEU A 298 8.57 -5.18 -13.04
CA LEU A 298 8.97 -4.88 -14.41
C LEU A 298 9.27 -6.18 -15.15
N ALA A 299 9.13 -6.15 -16.48
CA ALA A 299 9.64 -7.17 -17.38
C ALA A 299 11.17 -7.10 -17.49
#